data_AF-A0A1I1CF50-F1
#
_entry.id   AF-A0A1I1CF50-F1
#
_cell.length_a   1.000
_cell.length_b   1.000
_cell.length_c   1.000
_cell.angle_alpha   90.00
_cell.angle_beta   90.00
_cell.angle_gamma   90.00
#
_symmetry.space_group_name_H-M   'P 1'
#
loop_
_entity.id
_entity.type
_entity.pdbx_description
1 polymer ?
#
loop_
_entity_poly.entity_id
_entity_poly.type
_entity_poly.pdbx_seq_one_letter_code
_entity_poly.pdbx_strand_id
1 'polypeptide(L)'
;MTGKPGRDSTARARELGAELRRIRERAELPANELARMLGWSPSKISRLESGKRGASEVDVAVYLVSCGLVVRSELERLVNLAREADSRYWLRPLSPDLPDQLRSLVIQETSARAITCYEPLVVPGLLQTEEYMRELFRWPTQLPPMP
;
A
#
# COMPACT_ATOMS: atom_id res chain seq x y z
N MET A 1 16.31 -24.70 -8.39
CA MET A 1 14.87 -24.37 -8.50
C MET A 1 14.59 -23.19 -7.58
N THR A 2 14.76 -21.96 -8.06
CA THR A 2 14.55 -20.74 -7.26
C THR A 2 13.07 -20.36 -7.32
N GLY A 3 12.34 -20.65 -6.24
CA GLY A 3 10.96 -20.21 -6.07
C GLY A 3 10.87 -18.69 -6.11
N LYS A 4 10.04 -18.14 -7.00
CA LYS A 4 9.70 -16.71 -7.04
C LYS A 4 9.39 -16.22 -5.60
N PRO A 5 9.98 -15.10 -5.14
CA PRO A 5 9.62 -14.55 -3.83
C PRO A 5 8.11 -14.32 -3.81
N GLY A 6 7.44 -14.87 -2.79
CA GLY A 6 6.02 -14.63 -2.56
C GLY A 6 5.81 -13.13 -2.40
N ARG A 7 4.81 -12.55 -3.08
CA ARG A 7 4.37 -11.18 -2.82
C ARG A 7 4.05 -11.06 -1.32
N ASP A 8 4.89 -10.34 -0.58
CA ASP A 8 4.69 -10.15 0.86
C ASP A 8 3.42 -9.33 1.13
N SER A 9 2.71 -9.72 2.20
CA SER A 9 1.43 -9.14 2.62
C SER A 9 1.63 -7.75 3.23
N THR A 10 1.09 -6.71 2.60
CA THR A 10 1.09 -5.33 3.13
C THR A 10 0.08 -5.19 4.29
N ALA A 11 0.27 -4.21 5.18
CA ALA A 11 -0.66 -3.96 6.28
C ALA A 11 -2.10 -3.71 5.79
N ARG A 12 -2.26 -2.96 4.70
CA ARG A 12 -3.55 -2.71 4.04
C ARG A 12 -4.17 -3.94 3.41
N ALA A 13 -3.36 -4.83 2.82
CA ALA A 13 -3.89 -6.09 2.31
C ALA A 13 -4.49 -6.95 3.44
N ARG A 14 -3.90 -6.91 4.64
CA ARG A 14 -4.46 -7.59 5.83
C ARG A 14 -5.71 -6.91 6.35
N GLU A 15 -5.75 -5.58 6.36
CA GLU A 15 -6.94 -4.81 6.72
C GLU A 15 -8.11 -5.11 5.77
N LEU A 16 -7.88 -5.04 4.46
CA LEU A 16 -8.86 -5.43 3.45
C LEU A 16 -9.33 -6.88 3.64
N GLY A 17 -8.40 -7.81 3.87
CA GLY A 17 -8.74 -9.21 4.13
C GLY A 17 -9.61 -9.39 5.39
N ALA A 18 -9.31 -8.65 6.46
CA ALA A 18 -10.11 -8.66 7.68
C ALA A 18 -11.51 -8.08 7.46
N GLU A 19 -11.64 -7.00 6.68
CA GLU A 19 -12.94 -6.43 6.32
C GLU A 19 -13.77 -7.37 5.45
N LEU A 20 -13.16 -8.01 4.44
CA LEU A 20 -13.84 -9.02 3.62
C LEU A 20 -14.39 -10.16 4.49
N ARG A 21 -13.56 -10.66 5.42
CA ARG A 21 -13.96 -11.69 6.37
C ARG A 21 -15.12 -11.24 7.26
N ARG A 22 -15.06 -10.02 7.81
CA ARG A 22 -16.13 -9.44 8.63
C ARG A 22 -17.45 -9.35 7.87
N ILE A 23 -17.40 -8.88 6.62
CA ILE A 23 -18.60 -8.74 5.78
C ILE A 23 -19.20 -10.11 5.48
N ARG A 24 -18.37 -11.11 5.15
CA ARG A 24 -18.85 -12.48 4.95
C ARG A 24 -19.48 -13.06 6.21
N GLU A 25 -18.86 -12.87 7.37
CA GLU A 25 -19.39 -13.36 8.65
C GLU A 25 -20.71 -12.67 9.02
N ARG A 26 -20.87 -11.36 8.73
CA ARG A 26 -22.14 -10.64 8.91
C ARG A 26 -23.23 -11.09 7.93
N ALA A 27 -22.84 -11.58 6.77
CA ALA A 27 -23.75 -12.20 5.81
C ALA A 27 -24.09 -13.66 6.16
N GLU A 28 -23.57 -14.19 7.28
CA GLU A 28 -23.74 -15.57 7.74
C GLU A 28 -23.32 -16.63 6.70
N LEU A 29 -22.40 -16.25 5.80
CA LEU A 29 -21.94 -17.11 4.70
C LEU A 29 -20.67 -17.89 5.10
N PRO A 30 -20.69 -19.23 5.12
CA PRO A 30 -19.49 -20.01 5.34
C PRO A 30 -18.53 -19.86 4.14
N ALA A 31 -17.22 -19.80 4.42
CA ALA A 31 -16.20 -19.57 3.39
C ALA A 31 -16.25 -20.59 2.23
N ASN A 32 -16.57 -21.85 2.54
CA ASN A 32 -16.71 -22.92 1.54
C ASN A 32 -17.94 -22.74 0.64
N GLU A 33 -19.01 -22.16 1.18
CA GLU A 33 -20.21 -21.85 0.42
C GLU A 33 -19.99 -20.68 -0.51
N LEU A 34 -19.35 -19.61 -0.03
CA LEU A 34 -18.97 -18.49 -0.87
C LEU A 34 -18.01 -18.94 -1.99
N ALA A 35 -17.04 -19.81 -1.68
CA ALA A 35 -16.16 -20.41 -2.69
C ALA A 35 -16.97 -21.14 -3.79
N ARG A 36 -17.95 -21.95 -3.38
CA ARG A 36 -18.83 -22.70 -4.29
C ARG A 36 -19.72 -21.78 -5.14
N MET A 37 -20.31 -20.74 -4.54
CA MET A 37 -21.14 -19.75 -5.25
C MET A 37 -20.34 -19.00 -6.33
N LEU A 38 -19.07 -18.70 -6.04
CA LEU A 38 -18.18 -17.96 -6.95
C LEU A 38 -17.41 -18.85 -7.93
N GLY A 39 -17.53 -20.17 -7.82
CA GLY A 39 -16.71 -21.12 -8.60
C GLY A 39 -15.21 -21.03 -8.27
N TRP A 40 -14.86 -20.62 -7.05
CA TRP A 40 -13.48 -20.44 -6.59
C TRP A 40 -13.02 -21.58 -5.69
N SER A 41 -11.70 -21.76 -5.60
CA SER A 41 -11.14 -22.68 -4.59
C SER A 41 -11.25 -22.09 -3.18
N PRO A 42 -11.44 -22.91 -2.13
CA PRO A 42 -11.39 -22.45 -0.74
C PRO A 42 -10.08 -21.73 -0.39
N SER A 43 -8.97 -22.16 -1.01
CA SER A 43 -7.67 -21.50 -0.88
C SER A 43 -7.66 -20.08 -1.47
N LYS A 44 -8.48 -19.76 -2.48
CA LYS A 44 -8.63 -18.40 -3.01
C LYS A 44 -9.32 -17.49 -1.99
N ILE A 45 -10.40 -17.95 -1.38
CA ILE A 45 -11.11 -17.22 -0.30
C ILE A 45 -10.16 -16.97 0.88
N SER A 46 -9.49 -18.01 1.37
CA SER A 46 -8.52 -17.87 2.46
C SER A 46 -7.39 -16.88 2.14
N ARG A 47 -6.92 -16.85 0.89
CA ARG A 47 -5.89 -15.89 0.44
C ARG A 47 -6.38 -14.44 0.41
N LEU A 48 -7.62 -14.21 -0.03
CA LEU A 48 -8.25 -12.89 -0.01
C LEU A 48 -8.43 -12.39 1.43
N GLU A 49 -8.96 -13.24 2.31
CA GLU A 49 -9.20 -12.89 3.72
C GLU A 49 -7.92 -12.73 4.55
N SER A 50 -6.82 -13.37 4.15
CA SER A 50 -5.52 -13.25 4.84
C SER A 50 -4.63 -12.14 4.28
N GLY A 51 -5.00 -11.48 3.19
CA GLY A 51 -4.20 -10.41 2.58
C GLY A 51 -2.84 -10.86 2.05
N LYS A 52 -2.63 -12.16 1.82
CA LYS A 52 -1.32 -12.76 1.45
C LYS A 52 -0.96 -12.61 -0.04
N ARG A 53 -1.84 -12.04 -0.87
CA ARG A 53 -1.60 -11.68 -2.28
C ARG A 53 -2.54 -10.54 -2.65
N GLY A 54 -2.06 -9.58 -3.45
CA GLY A 54 -2.88 -8.49 -4.00
C GLY A 54 -4.17 -9.05 -4.60
N ALA A 55 -5.31 -8.64 -4.04
CA ALA A 55 -6.62 -9.02 -4.51
C ALA A 55 -6.94 -8.17 -5.74
N SER A 56 -7.37 -8.80 -6.84
CA SER A 56 -7.87 -8.04 -7.98
C SER A 56 -9.10 -7.24 -7.57
N GLU A 57 -9.24 -6.00 -8.02
CA GLU A 57 -10.44 -5.18 -7.82
C GLU A 57 -11.71 -5.93 -8.21
N VAL A 58 -11.63 -6.72 -9.29
CA VAL A 58 -12.73 -7.56 -9.79
C VAL A 58 -13.07 -8.65 -8.79
N ASP A 59 -12.07 -9.32 -8.22
CA ASP A 59 -12.30 -10.38 -7.22
C ASP A 59 -12.92 -9.78 -5.95
N VAL A 60 -12.49 -8.59 -5.51
CA VAL A 60 -13.05 -7.92 -4.33
C VAL A 60 -14.49 -7.48 -4.57
N ALA A 61 -14.78 -6.87 -5.72
CA ALA A 61 -16.14 -6.45 -6.06
C ALA A 61 -17.10 -7.65 -6.11
N VAL A 62 -16.70 -8.73 -6.79
CA VAL A 62 -17.51 -9.95 -6.90
C VAL A 62 -17.74 -10.59 -5.52
N TYR A 63 -16.72 -10.64 -4.66
CA TYR A 63 -16.86 -11.14 -3.29
C TYR A 63 -17.89 -10.33 -2.49
N LEU A 64 -17.78 -9.00 -2.51
CA LEU A 64 -18.65 -8.11 -1.72
C LEU A 64 -20.10 -8.16 -2.18
N VAL A 65 -20.34 -8.18 -3.49
CA VAL A 65 -21.69 -8.32 -4.07
C VAL A 65 -22.30 -9.66 -3.67
N SER A 66 -21.52 -10.75 -3.71
CA SER A 66 -22.01 -12.08 -3.29
C SER A 66 -22.28 -12.20 -1.80
N CYS A 67 -21.64 -11.38 -0.96
CA CYS A 67 -21.98 -11.24 0.45
C CYS A 67 -23.19 -10.33 0.71
N GLY A 68 -23.86 -9.83 -0.34
CA GLY A 68 -25.05 -9.00 -0.20
C GLY A 68 -24.76 -7.53 0.17
N LEU A 69 -23.52 -7.06 0.01
CA LEU A 69 -23.21 -5.64 0.21
C LEU A 69 -23.74 -4.82 -0.96
N VAL A 70 -24.87 -4.13 -0.74
CA VAL A 70 -25.57 -3.33 -1.77
C VAL A 70 -25.28 -1.83 -1.66
N VAL A 71 -24.64 -1.40 -0.58
CA VAL A 71 -24.33 0.02 -0.32
C VAL A 71 -23.18 0.45 -1.22
N ARG A 72 -23.50 1.21 -2.29
CA ARG A 72 -22.54 1.61 -3.32
C ARG A 72 -21.32 2.35 -2.76
N SER A 73 -21.50 3.23 -1.78
CA SER A 73 -20.39 3.98 -1.16
C SER A 73 -19.40 3.07 -0.41
N GLU A 74 -19.90 2.03 0.27
CA GLU A 74 -19.07 1.06 0.98
C GLU A 74 -18.33 0.13 0.01
N LEU A 75 -19.00 -0.23 -1.09
CA LEU A 75 -18.41 -1.01 -2.17
C LEU A 75 -17.28 -0.22 -2.87
N GLU A 76 -17.51 1.05 -3.19
CA GLU A 76 -16.48 1.93 -3.76
C GLU A 76 -15.29 2.11 -2.81
N ARG A 77 -15.55 2.29 -1.50
CA ARG A 77 -14.50 2.38 -0.47
C ARG A 77 -13.62 1.13 -0.44
N LEU A 78 -14.22 -0.06 -0.45
CA LEU A 78 -13.49 -1.32 -0.34
C LEU A 78 -12.78 -1.71 -1.64
N VAL A 79 -13.36 -1.40 -2.79
CA VAL A 79 -12.69 -1.56 -4.10
C VAL A 79 -11.51 -0.60 -4.22
N ASN A 80 -11.65 0.64 -3.76
CA ASN A 80 -10.53 1.57 -3.66
C ASN A 80 -9.46 1.07 -2.69
N LEU A 81 -9.83 0.48 -1.55
CA LEU A 81 -8.87 -0.14 -0.64
C LEU A 81 -8.12 -1.32 -1.28
N ALA A 82 -8.77 -2.08 -2.17
CA ALA A 82 -8.13 -3.13 -2.96
C ALA A 82 -7.14 -2.57 -4.00
N ARG A 83 -7.55 -1.53 -4.73
CA ARG A 83 -6.68 -0.76 -5.64
C ARG A 83 -5.46 -0.21 -4.89
N GLU A 84 -5.68 0.32 -3.69
CA GLU A 84 -4.63 0.87 -2.82
C GLU A 84 -3.81 -0.18 -2.08
N ALA A 85 -4.29 -1.41 -1.96
CA ALA A 85 -3.53 -2.53 -1.39
C ALA A 85 -2.62 -3.19 -2.44
N ASP A 86 -3.02 -3.17 -3.71
CA ASP A 86 -2.20 -3.57 -4.86
C ASP A 86 -1.23 -2.44 -5.28
N SER A 87 -1.62 -1.17 -5.05
CA SER A 87 -0.73 -0.01 -5.20
C SER A 87 0.10 0.18 -3.93
N ARG A 88 1.42 0.11 -4.01
CA ARG A 88 2.30 0.39 -2.87
C ARG A 88 2.35 1.88 -2.48
N TYR A 89 1.25 2.56 -2.18
CA TYR A 89 1.24 4.02 -1.96
C TYR A 89 0.43 4.47 -0.74
N TRP A 90 1.11 4.85 0.34
CA TRP A 90 0.45 5.29 1.59
C TRP A 90 0.56 6.80 1.92
N LEU A 91 1.23 7.66 1.17
CA LEU A 91 1.43 9.05 1.60
C LEU A 91 0.68 10.06 0.74
N ARG A 92 -0.47 10.57 1.21
CA ARG A 92 -1.20 11.71 0.61
C ARG A 92 -1.64 11.39 -0.84
N PRO A 93 -2.67 12.02 -1.41
CA PRO A 93 -2.72 12.10 -2.87
C PRO A 93 -1.44 12.84 -3.30
N LEU A 94 -0.45 12.11 -3.80
CA LEU A 94 0.71 12.72 -4.45
C LEU A 94 0.16 13.65 -5.53
N SER A 95 0.61 14.90 -5.55
CA SER A 95 0.17 15.85 -6.56
C SER A 95 0.27 15.20 -7.95
N PRO A 96 -0.74 15.33 -8.82
CA PRO A 96 -0.64 14.83 -10.20
C PRO A 96 0.63 15.36 -10.90
N ASP A 97 1.08 16.56 -10.52
CA ASP A 97 2.26 17.24 -11.04
C ASP A 97 3.60 16.70 -10.51
N LEU A 98 3.61 15.70 -9.62
CA LEU A 98 4.86 15.19 -9.07
C LEU A 98 5.64 14.34 -10.10
N PRO A 99 6.94 14.59 -10.32
CA PRO A 99 7.78 13.71 -11.15
C PRO A 99 7.71 12.23 -10.77
N ASP A 100 7.68 11.34 -11.76
CA ASP A 100 7.53 9.88 -11.56
C ASP A 100 8.66 9.25 -10.73
N GLN A 101 9.84 9.88 -10.74
CA GLN A 101 10.98 9.48 -9.92
C GLN A 101 10.71 9.69 -8.43
N LEU A 102 10.08 10.80 -8.04
CA LEU A 102 9.73 11.10 -6.66
C LEU A 102 8.58 10.22 -6.17
N ARG A 103 7.61 9.96 -7.06
CA ARG A 103 6.59 8.93 -6.91
C ARG A 103 7.24 7.60 -6.48
N SER A 104 8.15 7.09 -7.30
CA SER A 104 8.83 5.81 -7.05
C SER A 104 9.64 5.80 -5.76
N LEU A 105 10.30 6.91 -5.40
CA LEU A 105 11.05 7.06 -4.16
C LEU A 105 10.15 6.90 -2.92
N VAL A 106 8.98 7.57 -2.90
CA VAL A 106 8.01 7.49 -1.79
C VAL A 106 7.55 6.05 -1.53
N ILE A 107 7.34 5.27 -2.59
CA ILE A 107 7.02 3.84 -2.47
C ILE A 107 8.14 3.08 -1.75
N GLN A 108 9.38 3.28 -2.22
CA GLN A 108 10.53 2.56 -1.71
C GLN A 108 10.76 2.90 -0.23
N GLU A 109 10.73 4.19 0.13
CA GLU A 109 10.82 4.66 1.52
C GLU A 109 9.73 4.07 2.41
N THR A 110 8.47 4.05 1.94
CA THR A 110 7.34 3.49 2.69
C THR A 110 7.52 2.01 3.00
N SER A 111 8.15 1.26 2.09
CA SER A 111 8.38 -0.18 2.23
C SER A 111 9.72 -0.54 2.89
N ALA A 112 10.55 0.45 3.18
CA ALA A 112 11.90 0.22 3.69
C ALA A 112 11.89 -0.27 5.14
N ARG A 113 12.69 -1.29 5.44
CA ARG A 113 12.93 -1.75 6.82
C ARG A 113 13.91 -0.83 7.57
N ALA A 114 14.79 -0.16 6.85
CA ALA A 114 15.75 0.81 7.36
C ALA A 114 16.06 1.83 6.24
N ILE A 115 16.36 3.06 6.63
CA ILE A 115 16.78 4.14 5.73
C ILE A 115 18.15 4.62 6.21
N THR A 116 19.12 4.65 5.31
CA THR A 116 20.46 5.19 5.58
C THR A 116 20.64 6.44 4.74
N CYS A 117 20.94 7.55 5.39
CA CYS A 117 21.24 8.83 4.75
C CYS A 117 22.74 9.11 4.88
N TYR A 118 23.36 9.55 3.79
CA TYR A 118 24.76 9.98 3.77
C TYR A 118 24.86 11.34 3.06
N GLU A 119 25.16 12.38 3.83
CA GLU A 119 25.35 13.74 3.33
C GLU A 119 26.78 14.18 3.70
N PRO A 120 27.73 14.21 2.75
CA PRO A 120 29.14 14.43 3.06
C PRO A 120 29.49 15.89 3.38
N LEU A 121 28.64 16.82 2.94
CA LEU A 121 28.90 18.27 3.03
C LEU A 121 28.02 18.98 4.06
N VAL A 122 26.91 18.36 4.47
CA VAL A 122 25.91 18.96 5.34
C VAL A 122 25.34 17.91 6.31
N VAL A 123 24.75 18.39 7.40
CA VAL A 123 24.06 17.53 8.36
C VAL A 123 22.73 17.06 7.73
N PRO A 124 22.37 15.77 7.84
CA PRO A 124 21.11 15.23 7.31
C PRO A 124 19.89 16.08 7.64
N GLY A 125 19.04 16.32 6.64
CA GLY A 125 17.86 17.22 6.74
C GLY A 125 17.01 17.05 8.00
N LEU A 126 16.76 15.81 8.42
CA LEU A 126 15.94 15.49 9.61
C LEU A 126 16.58 15.91 10.94
N LEU A 127 17.88 16.20 10.95
CA LEU A 127 18.66 16.61 12.12
C LEU A 127 19.04 18.09 12.08
N GLN A 128 18.62 18.81 11.04
CA GLN A 128 18.90 20.23 10.90
C GLN A 128 17.99 21.04 11.83
N THR A 129 18.57 21.93 12.63
CA THR A 129 17.81 22.89 13.43
C THR A 129 17.53 24.15 12.63
N GLU A 130 16.61 24.98 13.11
CA GLU A 130 16.34 26.27 12.48
C GLU A 130 17.61 27.15 12.42
N GLU A 131 18.39 27.19 13.49
CA GLU A 131 19.64 27.95 13.57
C GLU A 131 20.67 27.42 12.56
N TYR A 132 20.83 26.09 12.47
CA TYR A 132 21.72 25.47 11.48
C TYR A 132 21.33 25.87 10.06
N MET A 133 20.03 25.78 9.74
CA MET A 133 19.52 26.14 8.41
C MET A 133 19.75 27.61 8.08
N ARG A 134 19.53 28.51 9.04
CA ARG A 134 19.78 29.95 8.85
C ARG A 134 21.24 30.23 8.51
N GLU A 135 22.18 29.58 9.20
CA GLU A 135 23.61 29.73 8.92
C GLU A 135 24.02 29.05 7.61
N LEU A 136 23.44 27.89 7.29
CA LEU A 136 23.65 27.23 6.01
C LEU A 136 23.21 28.09 4.82
N PHE A 137 22.09 28.80 4.91
CA PHE A 137 21.63 29.71 3.85
C PHE A 137 22.45 31.00 3.75
N ARG A 138 23.15 31.39 4.81
CA ARG A 138 24.09 32.53 4.80
C ARG A 138 25.45 32.16 4.24
N TRP A 139 25.78 30.86 4.24
CA TRP A 139 27.03 30.37 3.69
C TRP A 139 27.11 30.69 2.18
N PRO A 140 28.11 31.45 1.72
CA PRO A 140 28.27 31.76 0.30
C PRO A 140 28.56 30.47 -0.45
N THR A 141 27.61 30.04 -1.29
CA THR A 141 27.66 28.79 -2.03
C THR A 141 28.78 28.83 -3.07
N GLN A 142 29.97 28.37 -2.68
CA GLN A 142 30.93 27.78 -3.61
C GLN A 142 30.89 26.27 -3.40
N LEU A 143 29.80 25.65 -3.84
CA LEU A 143 29.79 24.21 -4.06
C LEU A 143 30.56 23.97 -5.36
N PRO A 144 31.64 23.17 -5.37
CA PRO A 144 32.26 22.75 -6.61
C PRO A 144 31.23 22.03 -7.48
N PRO A 145 31.26 22.17 -8.82
CA PRO A 145 30.35 21.48 -9.70
C PRO A 145 30.44 19.97 -9.45
N MET A 146 29.28 19.33 -9.31
CA MET A 146 29.19 17.88 -9.14
C MET A 146 29.75 17.21 -10.42
N PRO A 147 30.57 16.14 -10.29
CA PRO A 147 31.08 15.39 -11.44
C PRO A 147 29.99 14.62 -12.19
#